data_AF-A0AA35R5M3-F1
#
_entry.id   AF-A0AA35R5M3-F1
#
_cell.length_a   1.000
_cell.length_b   1.000
_cell.length_c   1.000
_cell.angle_alpha   90.00
_cell.angle_beta   90.00
_cell.angle_gamma   90.00
#
_symmetry.space_group_name_H-M   'P 1'
#
loop_
_entity.id
_entity.type
_entity.pdbx_description
1 polymer ?
#
loop_
_entity_poly.entity_id
_entity_poly.type
_entity_poly.pdbx_seq_one_letter_code
_entity_poly.pdbx_strand_id
1 'polypeptide(L)'
;MDADGKNVRRLTGPPTSDICPAWSPDSQQIVFVLQRNLQERNHDIYIIDADGNNLRNLTNHQSDDQEPAWFDPTFSVASAGRSTSVYLINADGTNERKWLENPMGFGGVAWSPDGKFVALNQFADEGESHPFVIELRTGKQRNITKRQHAAWGMNFYDPTWSGVGRWLALVCRQRDEIRADICIIKAGGDGLKQLTNAADKHQYGGPSWSPDGEKIAFHGGGIFVMDRNGRNRIQLSPKGRHPDWSPDGTKIAFYSNLHNIAQQDIYVMNADGANIVRLTDDPAPDRLPAWSPDGQWVAFMSSVNRTGWDIYVVNANGGDKIRVTTHPDADTRPTWVIPDRSLPVDTRGKRVTFWGRLKSKK
;
A
#
# COMPACT_ATOMS: atom_id res chain seq x y z
N MET A 1 11.40 -11.06 9.95
CA MET A 1 12.55 -11.98 9.76
C MET A 1 13.86 -11.18 9.76
N ASP A 2 15.00 -11.81 9.51
CA ASP A 2 16.28 -11.12 9.35
C ASP A 2 16.33 -10.29 8.04
N ALA A 3 17.24 -9.31 7.97
CA ALA A 3 17.38 -8.42 6.80
C ALA A 3 17.87 -9.15 5.53
N ASP A 4 18.38 -10.37 5.65
CA ASP A 4 18.79 -11.24 4.55
C ASP A 4 17.73 -12.32 4.21
N GLY A 5 16.47 -12.12 4.63
CA GLY A 5 15.35 -13.00 4.31
C GLY A 5 15.23 -14.23 5.21
N LYS A 6 16.18 -14.48 6.11
CA LYS A 6 16.25 -15.72 6.91
C LYS A 6 15.57 -15.58 8.27
N ASN A 7 15.41 -16.69 8.98
CA ASN A 7 14.85 -16.73 10.33
C ASN A 7 13.44 -16.10 10.42
N VAL A 8 12.53 -16.55 9.54
CA VAL A 8 11.10 -16.22 9.65
C VAL A 8 10.57 -16.83 10.94
N ARG A 9 9.90 -16.03 11.77
CA ARG A 9 9.18 -16.51 12.93
C ARG A 9 7.78 -15.90 12.94
N ARG A 10 6.79 -16.73 13.26
CA ARG A 10 5.43 -16.29 13.55
C ARG A 10 5.47 -15.48 14.86
N LEU A 11 4.76 -14.36 14.90
CA LEU A 11 4.66 -13.51 16.10
C LEU A 11 3.32 -13.74 16.84
N THR A 12 2.29 -14.21 16.12
CA THR A 12 0.98 -14.61 16.65
C THR A 12 0.91 -16.11 16.98
N GLY A 13 0.11 -16.48 17.97
CA GLY A 13 -0.42 -17.85 18.06
C GLY A 13 -1.42 -18.10 16.91
N PRO A 14 -1.82 -19.36 16.62
CA PRO A 14 -2.70 -19.66 15.48
C PRO A 14 -4.07 -18.96 15.61
N PRO A 15 -4.39 -17.96 14.76
CA PRO A 15 -5.67 -17.27 14.74
C PRO A 15 -6.53 -17.75 13.57
N THR A 16 -7.63 -17.04 13.28
CA THR A 16 -8.51 -17.28 12.14
C THR A 16 -8.49 -16.17 11.09
N SER A 17 -7.63 -15.15 11.22
CA SER A 17 -7.20 -14.19 10.17
C SER A 17 -6.08 -13.29 10.74
N ASP A 18 -5.06 -12.90 9.95
CA ASP A 18 -3.93 -12.00 10.34
C ASP A 18 -3.61 -11.04 9.15
N ILE A 19 -4.44 -10.02 8.87
CA ILE A 19 -4.37 -9.20 7.64
C ILE A 19 -3.95 -7.72 7.87
N CYS A 20 -3.64 -7.01 6.78
CA CYS A 20 -3.36 -5.56 6.74
C CYS A 20 -2.38 -5.01 7.83
N PRO A 21 -1.16 -5.56 7.99
CA PRO A 21 -0.21 -5.09 8.99
C PRO A 21 0.47 -3.77 8.63
N ALA A 22 0.67 -2.89 9.62
CA ALA A 22 1.38 -1.62 9.49
C ALA A 22 2.33 -1.34 10.68
N TRP A 23 3.47 -0.71 10.37
CA TRP A 23 4.56 -0.41 11.30
C TRP A 23 4.47 0.95 11.96
N SER A 24 4.84 1.01 13.24
CA SER A 24 5.15 2.26 13.91
C SER A 24 6.35 2.95 13.23
N PRO A 25 6.39 4.30 13.14
CA PRO A 25 7.48 5.00 12.47
C PRO A 25 8.86 4.76 13.09
N ASP A 26 8.92 4.41 14.37
CA ASP A 26 10.16 4.07 15.10
C ASP A 26 10.56 2.58 14.98
N SER A 27 9.80 1.78 14.22
CA SER A 27 9.96 0.33 14.06
C SER A 27 9.92 -0.48 15.38
N GLN A 28 9.23 0.01 16.41
CA GLN A 28 9.08 -0.69 17.70
C GLN A 28 7.78 -1.49 17.84
N GLN A 29 6.71 -1.22 17.07
CA GLN A 29 5.42 -1.92 17.17
C GLN A 29 4.73 -2.11 15.81
N ILE A 30 3.94 -3.18 15.68
CA ILE A 30 3.12 -3.49 14.50
C ILE A 30 1.65 -3.47 14.90
N VAL A 31 0.81 -2.69 14.21
CA VAL A 31 -0.65 -2.87 14.22
C VAL A 31 -1.04 -3.79 13.07
N PHE A 32 -2.09 -4.58 13.25
CA PHE A 32 -2.61 -5.48 12.23
C PHE A 32 -4.05 -5.88 12.56
N VAL A 33 -4.78 -6.37 11.56
CA VAL A 33 -6.15 -6.85 11.71
C VAL A 33 -6.10 -8.33 12.05
N LEU A 34 -6.81 -8.75 13.11
CA LEU A 34 -6.78 -10.14 13.58
C LEU A 34 -8.17 -10.60 14.04
N GLN A 35 -8.61 -11.74 13.50
CA GLN A 35 -9.78 -12.51 13.97
C GLN A 35 -9.29 -13.74 14.75
N ARG A 36 -9.75 -13.96 15.99
CA ARG A 36 -9.26 -15.05 16.84
C ARG A 36 -10.09 -16.33 16.81
N ASN A 37 -11.33 -16.27 16.33
CA ASN A 37 -12.29 -17.36 16.45
C ASN A 37 -13.33 -17.31 15.31
N LEU A 38 -13.67 -18.44 14.71
CA LEU A 38 -14.73 -18.54 13.70
C LEU A 38 -16.14 -18.26 14.25
N GLN A 39 -16.30 -18.20 15.57
CA GLN A 39 -17.55 -17.77 16.23
C GLN A 39 -17.59 -16.25 16.51
N GLU A 40 -16.43 -15.58 16.56
CA GLU A 40 -16.33 -14.12 16.56
C GLU A 40 -16.55 -13.65 15.11
N ARG A 41 -17.54 -12.76 14.90
CA ARG A 41 -18.03 -12.41 13.56
C ARG A 41 -17.39 -11.18 12.93
N ASN A 42 -16.46 -10.55 13.63
CA ASN A 42 -15.74 -9.38 13.20
C ASN A 42 -14.23 -9.59 13.37
N HIS A 43 -13.46 -8.89 12.55
CA HIS A 43 -12.06 -8.62 12.82
C HIS A 43 -11.93 -7.42 13.77
N ASP A 44 -10.96 -7.46 14.69
CA ASP A 44 -10.50 -6.28 15.45
C ASP A 44 -9.07 -5.92 15.03
N ILE A 45 -8.59 -4.74 15.43
CA ILE A 45 -7.19 -4.33 15.26
C ILE A 45 -6.41 -4.66 16.52
N TYR A 46 -5.32 -5.40 16.34
CA TYR A 46 -4.36 -5.77 17.38
C TYR A 46 -3.05 -5.00 17.20
N ILE A 47 -2.28 -4.90 18.28
CA ILE A 47 -0.92 -4.39 18.27
C ILE A 47 0.03 -5.36 18.98
N ILE A 48 1.24 -5.49 18.45
CA ILE A 48 2.30 -6.38 18.96
C ILE A 48 3.65 -5.67 18.85
N ASP A 49 4.57 -5.94 19.77
CA ASP A 49 5.89 -5.32 19.75
C ASP A 49 6.78 -5.90 18.64
N ALA A 50 7.84 -5.16 18.28
CA ALA A 50 8.80 -5.50 17.23
C ALA A 50 9.62 -6.77 17.51
N ASP A 51 9.39 -7.47 18.62
CA ASP A 51 9.95 -8.78 18.93
C ASP A 51 8.87 -9.87 19.11
N GLY A 52 7.60 -9.58 18.84
CA GLY A 52 6.49 -10.53 19.01
C GLY A 52 5.99 -10.68 20.45
N ASN A 53 6.48 -9.89 21.40
CA ASN A 53 5.91 -9.81 22.74
C ASN A 53 4.73 -8.81 22.80
N ASN A 54 4.04 -8.77 23.94
CA ASN A 54 3.05 -7.75 24.31
C ASN A 54 1.87 -7.58 23.32
N LEU A 55 1.50 -8.67 22.63
CA LEU A 55 0.31 -8.77 21.80
C LEU A 55 -0.96 -8.45 22.61
N ARG A 56 -1.63 -7.37 22.25
CA ARG A 56 -2.86 -6.87 22.88
C ARG A 56 -3.90 -6.51 21.81
N ASN A 57 -5.18 -6.71 22.12
CA ASN A 57 -6.25 -6.16 21.27
C ASN A 57 -6.28 -4.64 21.47
N LEU A 58 -6.49 -3.88 20.40
CA LEU A 58 -6.52 -2.43 20.42
C LEU A 58 -7.96 -1.91 20.32
N THR A 59 -8.77 -2.54 19.47
CA THR A 59 -10.22 -2.27 19.34
C THR A 59 -11.05 -3.48 19.82
N ASN A 60 -12.37 -3.34 19.88
CA ASN A 60 -13.32 -4.41 20.24
C ASN A 60 -14.72 -4.02 19.74
N HIS A 61 -14.88 -3.92 18.41
CA HIS A 61 -16.11 -3.45 17.80
C HIS A 61 -17.12 -4.59 17.58
N GLN A 62 -18.35 -4.25 17.16
CA GLN A 62 -19.36 -5.24 16.74
C GLN A 62 -19.32 -5.52 15.22
N SER A 63 -18.26 -5.09 14.55
CA SER A 63 -18.16 -4.96 13.10
C SER A 63 -16.71 -4.94 12.67
N ASP A 64 -16.39 -5.40 11.47
CA ASP A 64 -15.02 -5.54 10.99
C ASP A 64 -14.22 -4.22 11.00
N ASP A 65 -13.11 -4.24 11.73
CA ASP A 65 -12.06 -3.23 11.68
C ASP A 65 -10.99 -3.62 10.65
N GLN A 66 -10.49 -2.65 9.88
CA GLN A 66 -9.73 -2.86 8.64
C GLN A 66 -8.71 -1.74 8.37
N GLU A 67 -7.75 -2.01 7.48
CA GLU A 67 -6.72 -1.08 6.99
C GLU A 67 -6.06 -0.19 8.08
N PRO A 68 -5.54 -0.76 9.20
CA PRO A 68 -4.88 0.00 10.25
C PRO A 68 -3.54 0.58 9.78
N ALA A 69 -3.21 1.76 10.30
CA ALA A 69 -1.99 2.49 9.96
C ALA A 69 -1.50 3.32 11.16
N TRP A 70 -0.35 3.99 11.00
CA TRP A 70 0.25 4.82 12.05
C TRP A 70 0.29 6.30 11.67
N PHE A 71 0.05 7.15 12.67
CA PHE A 71 0.06 8.61 12.60
C PHE A 71 1.41 9.14 13.10
N ASP A 72 1.82 8.69 14.29
CA ASP A 72 3.14 8.87 14.91
C ASP A 72 3.37 7.72 15.91
N PRO A 73 4.55 7.55 16.56
CA PRO A 73 4.79 6.43 17.47
C PRO A 73 3.85 6.29 18.68
N THR A 74 2.96 7.25 18.96
CA THR A 74 1.94 7.16 20.02
C THR A 74 0.50 7.00 19.49
N PHE A 75 0.27 7.20 18.19
CA PHE A 75 -1.06 7.14 17.57
C PHE A 75 -1.15 6.20 16.37
N SER A 76 -2.20 5.38 16.36
CA SER A 76 -2.64 4.60 15.21
C SER A 76 -4.00 5.10 14.68
N VAL A 77 -4.28 4.77 13.42
CA VAL A 77 -5.49 5.13 12.69
C VAL A 77 -6.12 3.85 12.18
N ALA A 78 -7.43 3.70 12.40
CA ALA A 78 -8.21 2.51 12.09
C ALA A 78 -9.37 2.87 11.16
N SER A 79 -9.72 2.02 10.20
CA SER A 79 -11.08 2.03 9.65
C SER A 79 -11.92 1.00 10.39
N ALA A 80 -13.16 1.34 10.74
CA ALA A 80 -14.01 0.52 11.59
C ALA A 80 -15.43 0.42 11.02
N GLY A 81 -15.95 -0.81 10.91
CA GLY A 81 -17.32 -1.14 10.54
C GLY A 81 -17.72 -0.77 9.11
N ARG A 82 -17.62 -1.75 8.18
CA ARG A 82 -18.03 -1.60 6.77
C ARG A 82 -17.47 -0.35 6.08
N SER A 83 -16.27 0.08 6.49
CA SER A 83 -15.56 1.27 5.97
C SER A 83 -16.32 2.60 6.11
N THR A 84 -17.39 2.71 6.91
CA THR A 84 -18.17 3.96 7.03
C THR A 84 -17.59 4.96 8.03
N SER A 85 -16.64 4.54 8.86
CA SER A 85 -15.99 5.42 9.83
C SER A 85 -14.49 5.16 9.91
N VAL A 86 -13.73 6.22 10.21
CA VAL A 86 -12.29 6.17 10.51
C VAL A 86 -12.09 6.69 11.93
N TYR A 87 -11.26 5.99 12.70
CA TYR A 87 -11.01 6.20 14.11
C TYR A 87 -9.52 6.54 14.34
N LEU A 88 -9.26 7.33 15.38
CA LEU A 88 -7.92 7.53 15.94
C LEU A 88 -7.88 6.86 17.31
N ILE A 89 -6.82 6.10 17.57
CA ILE A 89 -6.63 5.37 18.82
C ILE A 89 -5.14 5.34 19.19
N ASN A 90 -4.83 5.57 20.47
CA ASN A 90 -3.45 5.55 20.94
C ASN A 90 -2.86 4.14 20.81
N ALA A 91 -1.54 4.03 20.67
CA ALA A 91 -0.83 2.73 20.61
C ALA A 91 -0.96 1.88 21.90
N ASP A 92 -1.37 2.49 23.02
CA ASP A 92 -1.68 1.82 24.28
C ASP A 92 -3.15 1.34 24.38
N GLY A 93 -3.98 1.59 23.37
CA GLY A 93 -5.41 1.27 23.33
C GLY A 93 -6.31 2.32 23.98
N THR A 94 -5.77 3.45 24.44
CA THR A 94 -6.55 4.52 25.09
C THR A 94 -6.98 5.63 24.12
N ASN A 95 -7.87 6.51 24.58
CA ASN A 95 -8.31 7.72 23.84
C ASN A 95 -8.80 7.41 22.40
N GLU A 96 -9.43 6.25 22.22
CA GLU A 96 -10.17 5.95 21.00
C GLU A 96 -11.24 7.02 20.74
N ARG A 97 -11.30 7.49 19.50
CA ARG A 97 -12.35 8.40 19.03
C ARG A 97 -12.63 8.17 17.55
N LYS A 98 -13.91 8.14 17.20
CA LYS A 98 -14.34 8.31 15.81
C LYS A 98 -13.84 9.68 15.32
N TRP A 99 -13.12 9.67 14.21
CA TRP A 99 -12.46 10.84 13.63
C TRP A 99 -13.15 11.32 12.35
N LEU A 100 -13.63 10.37 11.53
CA LEU A 100 -14.38 10.62 10.29
C LEU A 100 -15.59 9.68 10.22
N GLU A 101 -16.67 10.13 9.59
CA GLU A 101 -17.86 9.33 9.30
C GLU A 101 -18.38 9.67 7.91
N ASN A 102 -18.70 8.65 7.11
CA ASN A 102 -19.37 8.76 5.82
C ASN A 102 -20.28 7.54 5.61
N PRO A 103 -21.61 7.69 5.57
CA PRO A 103 -22.54 6.57 5.39
C PRO A 103 -22.33 5.76 4.11
N MET A 104 -21.75 6.36 3.05
CA MET A 104 -21.40 5.69 1.79
C MET A 104 -20.03 5.00 1.80
N GLY A 105 -19.24 5.13 2.88
CA GLY A 105 -17.94 4.48 3.02
C GLY A 105 -16.73 5.28 2.54
N PHE A 106 -15.56 4.83 2.94
CA PHE A 106 -14.26 5.30 2.49
C PHE A 106 -13.49 4.16 1.78
N GLY A 107 -12.38 4.51 1.10
CA GLY A 107 -11.43 3.53 0.57
C GLY A 107 -10.14 4.20 0.09
N GLY A 108 -9.20 3.43 -0.46
CA GLY A 108 -8.02 3.96 -1.14
C GLY A 108 -7.14 4.84 -0.25
N VAL A 109 -6.70 4.33 0.90
CA VAL A 109 -5.88 5.09 1.85
C VAL A 109 -4.42 5.21 1.38
N ALA A 110 -3.85 6.42 1.47
CA ALA A 110 -2.44 6.67 1.21
C ALA A 110 -1.87 7.79 2.11
N TRP A 111 -0.72 7.52 2.71
CA TRP A 111 -0.05 8.40 3.67
C TRP A 111 0.96 9.33 2.99
N SER A 112 1.02 10.59 3.42
CA SER A 112 2.04 11.52 2.96
C SER A 112 3.44 11.11 3.45
N PRO A 113 4.52 11.27 2.66
CA PRO A 113 5.88 10.86 3.06
C PRO A 113 6.50 11.60 4.26
N ASP A 114 5.77 12.53 4.88
CA ASP A 114 6.19 13.27 6.07
C ASP A 114 5.26 13.04 7.27
N GLY A 115 4.31 12.11 7.16
CA GLY A 115 3.40 11.68 8.22
C GLY A 115 2.36 12.73 8.67
N LYS A 116 2.13 13.82 7.92
CA LYS A 116 1.22 14.92 8.37
C LYS A 116 -0.15 14.92 7.71
N PHE A 117 -0.32 14.17 6.62
CA PHE A 117 -1.56 14.07 5.88
C PHE A 117 -1.88 12.62 5.50
N VAL A 118 -3.16 12.30 5.50
CA VAL A 118 -3.69 11.13 4.80
C VAL A 118 -4.49 11.60 3.59
N ALA A 119 -4.37 10.87 2.48
CA ALA A 119 -5.30 10.94 1.36
C ALA A 119 -6.19 9.70 1.37
N LEU A 120 -7.48 9.88 1.12
CA LEU A 120 -8.44 8.78 1.02
C LEU A 120 -9.56 9.12 0.04
N ASN A 121 -10.21 8.11 -0.52
CA ASN A 121 -11.47 8.26 -1.23
C ASN A 121 -12.63 8.31 -0.23
N GLN A 122 -13.49 9.32 -0.39
CA GLN A 122 -14.85 9.31 0.15
C GLN A 122 -15.82 8.99 -1.00
N PHE A 123 -16.67 7.98 -0.82
CA PHE A 123 -17.75 7.69 -1.75
C PHE A 123 -18.96 8.57 -1.44
N ALA A 124 -19.79 8.83 -2.44
CA ALA A 124 -21.06 9.54 -2.30
C ALA A 124 -22.15 8.87 -3.15
N ASP A 125 -23.36 9.43 -3.10
CA ASP A 125 -24.52 8.94 -3.85
C ASP A 125 -24.24 8.89 -5.37
N GLU A 126 -25.08 8.16 -6.11
CA GLU A 126 -24.95 7.91 -7.56
C GLU A 126 -23.63 7.22 -7.99
N GLY A 127 -22.83 6.72 -7.04
CA GLY A 127 -21.53 6.10 -7.31
C GLY A 127 -20.39 7.10 -7.52
N GLU A 128 -20.55 8.34 -7.05
CA GLU A 128 -19.47 9.32 -7.03
C GLU A 128 -18.31 8.89 -6.12
N SER A 129 -17.07 9.25 -6.50
CA SER A 129 -15.91 9.09 -5.62
C SER A 129 -14.97 10.29 -5.71
N HIS A 130 -14.61 10.81 -4.53
CA HIS A 130 -13.84 12.03 -4.36
C HIS A 130 -12.65 11.78 -3.43
N PRO A 131 -11.41 11.99 -3.89
CA PRO A 131 -10.25 12.07 -3.02
C PRO A 131 -10.33 13.29 -2.09
N PHE A 132 -10.10 13.04 -0.82
CA PHE A 132 -9.87 14.05 0.22
C PHE A 132 -8.42 13.97 0.70
N VAL A 133 -7.83 15.11 1.02
CA VAL A 133 -6.61 15.22 1.83
C VAL A 133 -7.00 15.75 3.19
N ILE A 134 -6.53 15.10 4.25
CA ILE A 134 -6.90 15.42 5.63
C ILE A 134 -5.62 15.69 6.43
N GLU A 135 -5.54 16.89 7.01
CA GLU A 135 -4.45 17.26 7.92
C GLU A 135 -4.64 16.54 9.26
N LEU A 136 -3.69 15.65 9.59
CA LEU A 136 -3.84 14.68 10.68
C LEU A 136 -3.96 15.37 12.05
N ARG A 137 -3.12 16.37 12.32
CA ARG A 137 -3.10 17.10 13.61
C ARG A 137 -4.38 17.90 13.89
N THR A 138 -5.09 18.35 12.87
CA THR A 138 -6.24 19.27 13.00
C THR A 138 -7.57 18.62 12.64
N GLY A 139 -7.56 17.44 12.02
CA GLY A 139 -8.74 16.84 11.38
C GLY A 139 -9.25 17.63 10.17
N LYS A 140 -8.49 18.60 9.65
CA LYS A 140 -8.96 19.51 8.60
C LYS A 140 -9.00 18.80 7.25
N GLN A 141 -10.20 18.38 6.88
CA GLN A 141 -10.51 17.76 5.61
C GLN A 141 -10.50 18.77 4.45
N ARG A 142 -10.06 18.32 3.27
CA ARG A 142 -10.17 19.04 1.99
C ARG A 142 -10.50 18.03 0.89
N ASN A 143 -11.72 18.09 0.34
CA ASN A 143 -11.98 17.46 -0.96
C ASN A 143 -11.11 18.19 -2.00
N ILE A 144 -10.16 17.46 -2.59
CA ILE A 144 -9.20 18.04 -3.54
C ILE A 144 -9.71 18.06 -4.98
N THR A 145 -10.75 17.30 -5.31
CA THR A 145 -11.29 17.16 -6.68
C THR A 145 -12.62 17.88 -6.91
N LYS A 146 -13.32 18.34 -5.86
CA LYS A 146 -14.70 18.89 -5.92
C LYS A 146 -14.92 19.93 -7.02
N ARG A 147 -13.98 20.87 -7.20
CA ARG A 147 -14.10 21.94 -8.21
C ARG A 147 -14.06 21.39 -9.63
N GLN A 148 -13.32 20.31 -9.85
CA GLN A 148 -13.03 19.75 -11.16
C GLN A 148 -13.93 18.56 -11.50
N HIS A 149 -14.37 17.77 -10.52
CA HIS A 149 -15.50 16.84 -10.68
C HIS A 149 -16.72 17.59 -11.24
N ALA A 150 -17.07 18.73 -10.63
CA ALA A 150 -18.17 19.59 -11.10
C ALA A 150 -17.95 20.23 -12.49
N ALA A 151 -16.73 20.19 -13.03
CA ALA A 151 -16.40 20.74 -14.35
C ALA A 151 -16.19 19.66 -15.43
N TRP A 152 -15.82 18.43 -15.06
CA TRP A 152 -15.44 17.35 -15.98
C TRP A 152 -16.36 16.12 -15.91
N GLY A 153 -17.21 15.99 -14.89
CA GLY A 153 -18.08 14.82 -14.70
C GLY A 153 -17.33 13.50 -14.42
N MET A 154 -16.05 13.58 -14.03
CA MET A 154 -15.19 12.42 -13.78
C MET A 154 -15.15 12.05 -12.30
N ASN A 155 -15.19 10.75 -12.02
CA ASN A 155 -14.85 10.19 -10.72
C ASN A 155 -13.34 10.00 -10.57
N PHE A 156 -12.85 10.01 -9.33
CA PHE A 156 -11.43 9.90 -9.01
C PHE A 156 -11.20 8.87 -7.89
N TYR A 157 -10.18 8.03 -8.04
CA TYR A 157 -9.92 6.82 -7.24
C TYR A 157 -8.41 6.69 -6.93
N ASP A 158 -8.07 5.82 -5.98
CA ASP A 158 -6.70 5.35 -5.67
C ASP A 158 -5.64 6.49 -5.60
N PRO A 159 -5.77 7.43 -4.64
CA PRO A 159 -4.79 8.49 -4.46
C PRO A 159 -3.43 7.94 -4.01
N THR A 160 -2.34 8.40 -4.64
CA THR A 160 -0.97 8.02 -4.26
C THR A 160 -0.03 9.24 -4.23
N TRP A 161 0.75 9.36 -3.16
CA TRP A 161 1.60 10.53 -2.91
C TRP A 161 2.94 10.44 -3.63
N SER A 162 3.35 11.55 -4.25
CA SER A 162 4.75 11.74 -4.67
C SER A 162 5.69 11.66 -3.47
N GLY A 163 6.88 11.06 -3.63
CA GLY A 163 7.91 10.97 -2.57
C GLY A 163 8.38 12.31 -1.96
N VAL A 164 7.99 13.44 -2.56
CA VAL A 164 8.21 14.82 -2.08
C VAL A 164 6.99 15.46 -1.39
N GLY A 165 5.92 14.70 -1.13
CA GLY A 165 4.73 15.15 -0.39
C GLY A 165 3.90 16.26 -1.03
N ARG A 166 4.19 16.67 -2.28
CA ARG A 166 3.59 17.85 -2.92
C ARG A 166 2.41 17.51 -3.86
N TRP A 167 2.46 16.33 -4.47
CA TRP A 167 1.53 15.91 -5.51
C TRP A 167 0.86 14.58 -5.16
N LEU A 168 -0.34 14.41 -5.68
CA LEU A 168 -1.08 13.15 -5.71
C LEU A 168 -1.28 12.76 -7.17
N ALA A 169 -0.98 11.51 -7.51
CA ALA A 169 -1.51 10.88 -8.71
C ALA A 169 -2.80 10.15 -8.32
N LEU A 170 -3.75 10.12 -9.24
CA LEU A 170 -5.09 9.57 -9.07
C LEU A 170 -5.41 8.69 -10.27
N VAL A 171 -6.21 7.65 -10.09
CA VAL A 171 -6.95 7.03 -11.18
C VAL A 171 -8.21 7.88 -11.44
N CYS A 172 -8.51 8.22 -12.68
CA CYS A 172 -9.64 9.10 -13.03
C CYS A 172 -10.45 8.53 -14.19
N ARG A 173 -11.78 8.68 -14.16
CA ARG A 173 -12.70 7.99 -15.08
C ARG A 173 -13.97 8.80 -15.33
N GLN A 174 -14.38 8.95 -16.59
CA GLN A 174 -15.70 9.49 -16.95
C GLN A 174 -16.80 8.49 -16.56
N ARG A 175 -17.98 8.96 -16.12
CA ARG A 175 -19.09 8.09 -15.66
C ARG A 175 -19.48 7.03 -16.70
N ASP A 176 -19.60 7.44 -17.96
CA ASP A 176 -20.09 6.59 -19.05
C ASP A 176 -19.02 5.74 -19.74
N GLU A 177 -17.72 5.97 -19.42
CA GLU A 177 -16.62 5.17 -19.96
C GLU A 177 -16.29 3.98 -19.05
N ILE A 178 -15.81 2.88 -19.64
CA ILE A 178 -15.31 1.69 -18.89
C ILE A 178 -13.83 1.84 -18.52
N ARG A 179 -13.07 2.65 -19.28
CA ARG A 179 -11.64 2.87 -19.09
C ARG A 179 -11.40 3.92 -18.01
N ALA A 180 -10.21 3.84 -17.42
CA ALA A 180 -9.70 4.85 -16.51
C ALA A 180 -8.34 5.35 -17.02
N ASP A 181 -8.01 6.56 -16.63
CA ASP A 181 -6.80 7.31 -16.95
C ASP A 181 -6.01 7.65 -15.67
N ILE A 182 -4.77 8.10 -15.84
CA ILE A 182 -3.99 8.69 -14.76
C ILE A 182 -4.20 10.21 -14.77
N CYS A 183 -4.58 10.75 -13.61
CA CYS A 183 -4.62 12.19 -13.34
C CYS A 183 -3.57 12.57 -12.28
N ILE A 184 -3.18 13.84 -12.24
CA ILE A 184 -2.32 14.43 -11.20
C ILE A 184 -2.96 15.68 -10.63
N ILE A 185 -2.78 15.92 -9.33
CA ILE A 185 -3.18 17.16 -8.64
C ILE A 185 -2.17 17.53 -7.55
N LYS A 186 -2.11 18.79 -7.14
CA LYS A 186 -1.41 19.19 -5.91
C LYS A 186 -2.21 18.73 -4.69
N ALA A 187 -1.54 18.43 -3.58
CA ALA A 187 -2.21 18.12 -2.30
C ALA A 187 -3.16 19.25 -1.80
N GLY A 188 -2.98 20.48 -2.29
CA GLY A 188 -3.89 21.61 -2.04
C GLY A 188 -5.19 21.63 -2.86
N GLY A 189 -5.40 20.72 -3.82
CA GLY A 189 -6.58 20.70 -4.70
C GLY A 189 -6.49 21.59 -5.95
N ASP A 190 -5.33 22.21 -6.19
CA ASP A 190 -5.10 23.09 -7.35
C ASP A 190 -4.35 22.37 -8.48
N GLY A 191 -4.70 22.72 -9.72
CA GLY A 191 -3.99 22.26 -10.91
C GLY A 191 -4.15 20.78 -11.21
N LEU A 192 -5.37 20.23 -11.06
CA LEU A 192 -5.72 18.92 -11.60
C LEU A 192 -5.42 18.88 -13.11
N LYS A 193 -4.76 17.82 -13.56
CA LYS A 193 -4.50 17.54 -14.96
C LYS A 193 -4.67 16.05 -15.25
N GLN A 194 -5.41 15.70 -16.29
CA GLN A 194 -5.41 14.36 -16.88
C GLN A 194 -4.12 14.16 -17.71
N LEU A 195 -3.41 13.05 -17.48
CA LEU A 195 -2.09 12.77 -18.07
C LEU A 195 -2.12 11.71 -19.18
N THR A 196 -3.11 10.82 -19.18
CA THR A 196 -3.34 9.81 -20.24
C THR A 196 -4.73 9.98 -20.85
N ASN A 197 -5.03 9.28 -21.95
CA ASN A 197 -6.37 9.31 -22.56
C ASN A 197 -6.86 7.89 -22.91
N ALA A 198 -8.04 7.52 -22.41
CA ALA A 198 -8.80 6.31 -22.70
C ALA A 198 -9.06 6.04 -24.21
N ALA A 199 -8.90 7.05 -25.08
CA ALA A 199 -8.89 6.93 -26.54
C ALA A 199 -7.82 5.94 -27.05
N ASP A 200 -6.69 5.79 -26.34
CA ASP A 200 -5.62 4.83 -26.66
C ASP A 200 -6.05 3.36 -26.44
N LYS A 201 -7.31 3.13 -26.02
CA LYS A 201 -7.97 1.86 -25.72
C LYS A 201 -7.48 1.08 -24.50
N HIS A 202 -6.44 1.57 -23.82
CA HIS A 202 -5.93 1.01 -22.57
C HIS A 202 -6.84 1.31 -21.37
N GLN A 203 -6.82 0.44 -20.36
CA GLN A 203 -7.34 0.72 -19.03
C GLN A 203 -6.14 1.04 -18.14
N TYR A 204 -5.95 2.30 -17.77
CA TYR A 204 -4.84 2.72 -16.94
C TYR A 204 -5.18 2.63 -15.45
N GLY A 205 -4.17 2.38 -14.62
CA GLY A 205 -4.35 2.27 -13.18
C GLY A 205 -3.07 1.95 -12.43
N GLY A 206 -3.20 1.77 -11.11
CA GLY A 206 -2.09 1.48 -10.19
C GLY A 206 -0.86 2.37 -10.40
N PRO A 207 -0.99 3.71 -10.29
CA PRO A 207 0.17 4.60 -10.32
C PRO A 207 1.10 4.38 -9.12
N SER A 208 2.40 4.38 -9.35
CA SER A 208 3.45 4.48 -8.32
C SER A 208 4.47 5.56 -8.74
N TRP A 209 5.00 6.28 -7.76
CA TRP A 209 5.86 7.45 -7.97
C TRP A 209 7.33 7.08 -7.85
N SER A 210 8.18 7.70 -8.68
CA SER A 210 9.62 7.70 -8.40
C SER A 210 9.90 8.45 -7.07
N PRO A 211 10.94 8.06 -6.30
CA PRO A 211 11.21 8.67 -4.98
C PRO A 211 11.49 10.18 -5.01
N ASP A 212 12.00 10.69 -6.13
CA ASP A 212 12.20 12.13 -6.41
C ASP A 212 10.88 12.89 -6.71
N GLY A 213 9.78 12.17 -6.93
CA GLY A 213 8.49 12.71 -7.32
C GLY A 213 8.45 13.34 -8.72
N GLU A 214 9.42 13.06 -9.60
CA GLU A 214 9.48 13.61 -10.97
C GLU A 214 8.88 12.69 -12.04
N LYS A 215 8.67 11.40 -11.76
CA LYS A 215 8.08 10.42 -12.69
C LYS A 215 6.97 9.61 -12.03
N ILE A 216 6.09 9.06 -12.87
CA ILE A 216 5.00 8.17 -12.48
C ILE A 216 5.12 6.91 -13.34
N ALA A 217 5.23 5.75 -12.70
CA ALA A 217 4.99 4.45 -13.32
C ALA A 217 3.51 4.08 -13.16
N PHE A 218 2.93 3.42 -14.14
CA PHE A 218 1.53 3.00 -14.13
C PHE A 218 1.31 1.83 -15.08
N HIS A 219 0.24 1.07 -14.88
CA HIS A 219 -0.12 0.02 -15.83
C HIS A 219 -1.16 0.49 -16.84
N GLY A 220 -1.17 -0.15 -18.02
CA GLY A 220 -2.09 0.12 -19.12
C GLY A 220 -2.27 -1.11 -20.03
N GLY A 221 -2.21 -2.32 -19.46
CA GLY A 221 -2.01 -3.57 -20.21
C GLY A 221 -0.53 -3.94 -20.37
N GLY A 222 0.33 -2.94 -20.58
CA GLY A 222 1.76 -2.99 -20.30
C GLY A 222 2.15 -2.16 -19.06
N ILE A 223 3.45 -2.06 -18.77
CA ILE A 223 3.98 -1.08 -17.82
C ILE A 223 4.46 0.15 -18.59
N PHE A 224 4.06 1.33 -18.14
CA PHE A 224 4.44 2.62 -18.69
C PHE A 224 5.10 3.48 -17.62
N VAL A 225 5.99 4.38 -18.05
CA VAL A 225 6.53 5.47 -17.23
C VAL A 225 6.37 6.78 -18.01
N MET A 226 6.07 7.87 -17.29
CA MET A 226 6.03 9.23 -17.83
C MET A 226 6.60 10.22 -16.82
N ASP A 227 7.00 11.41 -17.29
CA ASP A 227 7.28 12.54 -16.40
C ASP A 227 5.99 12.95 -15.68
N ARG A 228 6.12 13.49 -14.45
CA ARG A 228 5.03 14.06 -13.64
C ARG A 228 4.11 15.03 -14.41
N ASN A 229 4.64 15.69 -15.43
CA ASN A 229 3.92 16.65 -16.26
C ASN A 229 3.11 16.02 -17.42
N GLY A 230 3.20 14.69 -17.63
CA GLY A 230 2.55 13.92 -18.70
C GLY A 230 3.32 13.85 -20.02
N ARG A 231 4.57 14.32 -20.08
CA ARG A 231 5.47 14.14 -21.23
C ARG A 231 6.26 12.85 -21.10
N ASN A 232 6.95 12.49 -22.19
CA ASN A 232 7.91 11.38 -22.22
C ASN A 232 7.32 10.04 -21.76
N ARG A 233 6.03 9.80 -22.09
CA ARG A 233 5.36 8.53 -21.84
C ARG A 233 5.98 7.44 -22.70
N ILE A 234 6.70 6.53 -22.06
CA ILE A 234 7.35 5.35 -22.67
C ILE A 234 6.75 4.07 -22.11
N GLN A 235 6.67 3.03 -22.95
CA GLN A 235 6.26 1.70 -22.51
C GLN A 235 7.52 0.89 -22.18
N LEU A 236 7.67 0.53 -20.90
CA LEU A 236 8.83 -0.24 -20.41
C LEU A 236 8.64 -1.75 -20.56
N SER A 237 7.38 -2.23 -20.53
CA SER A 237 7.07 -3.64 -20.75
C SER A 237 5.79 -3.82 -21.58
N PRO A 238 5.75 -4.75 -22.56
CA PRO A 238 4.55 -5.06 -23.34
C PRO A 238 3.42 -5.68 -22.50
N LYS A 239 3.73 -6.25 -21.33
CA LYS A 239 2.76 -6.83 -20.40
C LYS A 239 3.11 -6.50 -18.95
N GLY A 240 2.15 -6.08 -18.14
CA GLY A 240 2.30 -6.01 -16.69
C GLY A 240 1.20 -5.21 -15.99
N ARG A 241 1.11 -5.36 -14.67
CA ARG A 241 0.18 -4.61 -13.79
C ARG A 241 0.83 -4.28 -12.46
N HIS A 242 0.30 -3.23 -11.81
CA HIS A 242 0.77 -2.68 -10.53
C HIS A 242 2.30 -2.56 -10.46
N PRO A 243 2.89 -1.60 -11.21
CA PRO A 243 4.29 -1.26 -11.03
C PRO A 243 4.51 -0.57 -9.69
N ASP A 244 5.63 -0.87 -9.06
CA ASP A 244 6.12 -0.16 -7.87
C ASP A 244 7.60 0.18 -7.99
N TRP A 245 8.01 1.37 -7.54
CA TRP A 245 9.38 1.86 -7.64
C TRP A 245 10.23 1.42 -6.45
N SER A 246 11.50 1.09 -6.72
CA SER A 246 12.47 0.90 -5.64
C SER A 246 12.76 2.24 -4.93
N PRO A 247 13.10 2.24 -3.61
CA PRO A 247 13.31 3.49 -2.85
C PRO A 247 14.50 4.34 -3.30
N ASP A 248 15.45 3.73 -4.02
CA ASP A 248 16.59 4.41 -4.66
C ASP A 248 16.25 4.95 -6.07
N GLY A 249 15.09 4.62 -6.61
CA GLY A 249 14.63 5.02 -7.95
C GLY A 249 15.32 4.29 -9.10
N THR A 250 16.10 3.23 -8.87
CA THR A 250 16.84 2.53 -9.94
C THR A 250 16.04 1.43 -10.64
N LYS A 251 14.98 0.91 -10.00
CA LYS A 251 14.23 -0.27 -10.44
C LYS A 251 12.72 -0.11 -10.27
N ILE A 252 11.98 -0.95 -10.99
CA ILE A 252 10.53 -1.09 -10.91
C ILE A 252 10.20 -2.59 -10.78
N ALA A 253 9.40 -2.95 -9.78
CA ALA A 253 8.80 -4.27 -9.64
C ALA A 253 7.39 -4.23 -10.24
N PHE A 254 6.92 -5.33 -10.84
CA PHE A 254 5.57 -5.45 -11.39
C PHE A 254 5.18 -6.92 -11.50
N TYR A 255 3.88 -7.25 -11.47
CA TYR A 255 3.44 -8.61 -11.79
C TYR A 255 3.01 -8.71 -13.26
N SER A 256 3.30 -9.85 -13.90
CA SER A 256 3.03 -10.02 -15.33
C SER A 256 2.83 -11.46 -15.75
N ASN A 257 2.20 -11.64 -16.91
CA ASN A 257 2.10 -12.91 -17.64
C ASN A 257 3.00 -12.86 -18.90
N LEU A 258 4.22 -12.35 -18.74
CA LEU A 258 5.24 -12.24 -19.80
C LEU A 258 5.59 -13.62 -20.35
N HIS A 259 6.07 -14.52 -19.49
CA HIS A 259 6.59 -15.84 -19.85
C HIS A 259 5.48 -16.85 -20.22
N ASN A 260 4.40 -16.90 -19.45
CA ASN A 260 3.27 -17.81 -19.65
C ASN A 260 1.95 -17.03 -19.51
N ILE A 261 1.05 -17.12 -20.51
CA ILE A 261 -0.21 -16.35 -20.52
C ILE A 261 -1.20 -16.72 -19.40
N ALA A 262 -1.15 -17.98 -18.92
CA ALA A 262 -2.06 -18.52 -17.91
C ALA A 262 -1.57 -18.34 -16.46
N GLN A 263 -0.34 -17.84 -16.30
CA GLN A 263 0.37 -17.69 -15.04
C GLN A 263 0.67 -16.20 -14.81
N GLN A 264 0.89 -15.79 -13.58
CA GLN A 264 1.32 -14.43 -13.26
C GLN A 264 2.47 -14.55 -12.28
N ASP A 265 3.57 -13.86 -12.56
CA ASP A 265 4.78 -13.93 -11.75
C ASP A 265 5.24 -12.51 -11.38
N ILE A 266 6.13 -12.42 -10.38
CA ILE A 266 6.79 -11.15 -10.05
C ILE A 266 8.01 -10.95 -10.96
N TYR A 267 8.11 -9.75 -11.53
CA TYR A 267 9.22 -9.31 -12.35
C TYR A 267 9.81 -8.02 -11.76
N VAL A 268 11.12 -7.83 -11.93
CA VAL A 268 11.82 -6.57 -11.67
C VAL A 268 12.57 -6.16 -12.92
N MET A 269 12.60 -4.86 -13.20
CA MET A 269 13.36 -4.24 -14.28
C MET A 269 14.05 -2.98 -13.78
N ASN A 270 15.02 -2.47 -14.52
CA ASN A 270 15.56 -1.13 -14.31
C ASN A 270 14.50 -0.05 -14.64
N ALA A 271 14.67 1.15 -14.09
CA ALA A 271 13.77 2.29 -14.30
C ALA A 271 13.66 2.78 -15.77
N ASP A 272 14.59 2.35 -16.63
CA ASP A 272 14.61 2.57 -18.09
C ASP A 272 13.95 1.44 -18.90
N GLY A 273 13.45 0.39 -18.22
CA GLY A 273 12.87 -0.82 -18.83
C GLY A 273 13.89 -1.90 -19.21
N ALA A 274 15.19 -1.65 -19.05
CA ALA A 274 16.23 -2.65 -19.31
C ALA A 274 16.24 -3.74 -18.22
N ASN A 275 16.84 -4.89 -18.56
CA ASN A 275 17.12 -5.99 -17.61
C ASN A 275 15.85 -6.48 -16.86
N ILE A 276 14.79 -6.82 -17.60
CA ILE A 276 13.62 -7.49 -17.04
C ILE A 276 14.03 -8.89 -16.55
N VAL A 277 13.96 -9.11 -15.24
CA VAL A 277 14.24 -10.38 -14.55
C VAL A 277 12.93 -10.91 -13.95
N ARG A 278 12.67 -12.21 -14.12
CA ARG A 278 11.58 -12.94 -13.44
C ARG A 278 12.08 -13.39 -12.06
N LEU A 279 11.37 -13.04 -10.99
CA LEU A 279 11.75 -13.38 -9.60
C LEU A 279 11.01 -14.61 -9.05
N THR A 280 9.87 -15.00 -9.64
CA THR A 280 9.10 -16.19 -9.25
C THR A 280 8.63 -16.97 -10.48
N ASP A 281 8.46 -18.29 -10.38
CA ASP A 281 8.14 -19.13 -11.55
C ASP A 281 7.22 -20.33 -11.30
N ASP A 282 6.73 -20.51 -10.07
CA ASP A 282 5.85 -21.62 -9.67
C ASP A 282 4.42 -21.49 -10.24
N PRO A 283 3.67 -22.61 -10.44
CA PRO A 283 2.44 -22.60 -11.23
C PRO A 283 1.25 -21.81 -10.68
N ALA A 284 1.37 -21.15 -9.53
CA ALA A 284 0.33 -20.30 -8.97
C ALA A 284 0.54 -18.83 -9.36
N PRO A 285 -0.52 -18.02 -9.45
CA PRO A 285 -0.37 -16.60 -9.67
C PRO A 285 0.26 -15.89 -8.46
N ASP A 286 1.28 -15.09 -8.72
CA ASP A 286 1.84 -14.08 -7.83
C ASP A 286 1.40 -12.67 -8.27
N ARG A 287 1.07 -11.79 -7.31
CA ARG A 287 0.42 -10.48 -7.57
C ARG A 287 0.81 -9.40 -6.58
N LEU A 288 0.54 -8.14 -6.97
CA LEU A 288 0.70 -6.93 -6.14
C LEU A 288 2.08 -6.85 -5.46
N PRO A 289 3.17 -6.69 -6.23
CA PRO A 289 4.48 -6.47 -5.64
C PRO A 289 4.56 -5.12 -4.94
N ALA A 290 5.28 -5.07 -3.82
CA ALA A 290 5.63 -3.84 -3.12
C ALA A 290 7.10 -3.90 -2.66
N TRP A 291 7.86 -2.82 -2.86
CA TRP A 291 9.26 -2.75 -2.47
C TRP A 291 9.49 -2.51 -0.98
N SER A 292 10.48 -3.21 -0.45
CA SER A 292 11.12 -2.87 0.83
C SER A 292 11.75 -1.47 0.84
N PRO A 293 11.68 -0.72 1.96
CA PRO A 293 12.31 0.59 2.10
C PRO A 293 13.85 0.57 2.00
N ASP A 294 14.48 -0.60 2.16
CA ASP A 294 15.91 -0.80 1.98
C ASP A 294 16.30 -1.37 0.60
N GLY A 295 15.33 -1.62 -0.28
CA GLY A 295 15.54 -2.09 -1.65
C GLY A 295 16.03 -3.53 -1.79
N GLN A 296 16.07 -4.33 -0.71
CA GLN A 296 16.60 -5.70 -0.74
C GLN A 296 15.55 -6.77 -1.07
N TRP A 297 14.27 -6.47 -0.83
CA TRP A 297 13.14 -7.40 -0.90
C TRP A 297 11.95 -6.83 -1.66
N VAL A 298 11.18 -7.72 -2.30
CA VAL A 298 9.85 -7.46 -2.85
C VAL A 298 8.86 -8.37 -2.13
N ALA A 299 7.82 -7.80 -1.54
CA ALA A 299 6.68 -8.55 -0.99
C ALA A 299 5.57 -8.67 -2.04
N PHE A 300 4.82 -9.77 -2.03
CA PHE A 300 3.74 -10.04 -2.99
C PHE A 300 2.72 -11.04 -2.43
N MET A 301 1.52 -11.05 -2.99
CA MET A 301 0.51 -12.10 -2.75
C MET A 301 0.82 -13.32 -3.62
N SER A 302 0.67 -14.53 -3.08
CA SER A 302 0.80 -15.81 -3.82
C SER A 302 -0.31 -16.79 -3.42
N SER A 303 -0.86 -17.55 -4.36
CA SER A 303 -1.84 -18.61 -4.04
C SER A 303 -1.27 -20.04 -4.09
N VAL A 304 0.05 -20.20 -3.98
CA VAL A 304 0.75 -21.49 -4.20
C VAL A 304 0.32 -22.61 -3.24
N ASN A 305 -0.10 -22.26 -2.02
CA ASN A 305 -0.55 -23.23 -1.02
C ASN A 305 -2.00 -23.72 -1.23
N ARG A 306 -2.74 -23.14 -2.18
CA ARG A 306 -4.11 -23.50 -2.59
C ARG A 306 -5.21 -23.36 -1.52
N THR A 307 -4.88 -22.96 -0.30
CA THR A 307 -5.86 -22.64 0.76
C THR A 307 -6.49 -21.26 0.55
N GLY A 308 -5.66 -20.27 0.17
CA GLY A 308 -6.05 -18.88 -0.05
C GLY A 308 -4.97 -18.12 -0.80
N TRP A 309 -4.86 -16.82 -0.52
CA TRP A 309 -3.69 -16.00 -0.86
C TRP A 309 -2.85 -15.80 0.40
N ASP A 310 -1.55 -16.05 0.32
CA ASP A 310 -0.58 -15.71 1.37
C ASP A 310 0.30 -14.54 0.91
N ILE A 311 0.92 -13.82 1.84
CA ILE A 311 2.04 -12.92 1.55
C ILE A 311 3.35 -13.71 1.54
N TYR A 312 4.14 -13.49 0.49
CA TYR A 312 5.50 -13.96 0.31
C TYR A 312 6.47 -12.78 0.16
N VAL A 313 7.75 -13.04 0.39
CA VAL A 313 8.84 -12.16 -0.07
C VAL A 313 9.84 -12.92 -0.92
N VAL A 314 10.51 -12.20 -1.82
CA VAL A 314 11.66 -12.67 -2.60
C VAL A 314 12.74 -11.60 -2.58
N ASN A 315 14.01 -12.00 -2.70
CA ASN A 315 15.09 -11.03 -2.81
C ASN A 315 14.99 -10.28 -4.15
N ALA A 316 15.29 -8.99 -4.15
CA ALA A 316 15.23 -8.14 -5.34
C ALA A 316 16.17 -8.60 -6.49
N ASN A 317 17.18 -9.42 -6.18
CA ASN A 317 18.12 -10.00 -7.13
C ASN A 317 17.79 -11.45 -7.52
N GLY A 318 16.66 -11.98 -7.06
CA GLY A 318 16.26 -13.39 -7.22
C GLY A 318 16.78 -14.32 -6.13
N GLY A 319 16.30 -15.57 -6.16
CA GLY A 319 16.51 -16.59 -5.12
C GLY A 319 15.17 -17.15 -4.64
N ASP A 320 15.21 -18.05 -3.65
CA ASP A 320 14.01 -18.73 -3.15
C ASP A 320 12.98 -17.73 -2.57
N LYS A 321 11.70 -17.87 -2.96
CA LYS A 321 10.62 -17.12 -2.32
C LYS A 321 10.25 -17.71 -0.96
N ILE A 322 9.94 -16.85 0.00
CA ILE A 322 9.78 -17.19 1.40
C ILE A 322 8.36 -16.81 1.86
N ARG A 323 7.59 -17.79 2.31
CA ARG A 323 6.23 -17.61 2.85
C ARG A 323 6.31 -16.80 4.14
N VAL A 324 5.55 -15.71 4.25
CA VAL A 324 5.54 -14.81 5.42
C VAL A 324 4.32 -15.05 6.30
N THR A 325 3.13 -15.10 5.69
CA THR A 325 1.88 -15.48 6.38
C THR A 325 1.55 -16.94 6.12
N THR A 326 0.80 -17.58 7.02
CA THR A 326 0.50 -19.03 6.93
C THR A 326 -0.97 -19.33 7.20
N HIS A 327 -1.87 -18.48 6.71
CA HIS A 327 -3.29 -18.54 7.03
C HIS A 327 -4.10 -19.24 5.92
N PRO A 328 -5.22 -19.95 6.22
CA PRO A 328 -6.12 -20.44 5.18
C PRO A 328 -6.83 -19.33 4.41
N ASP A 329 -7.30 -18.27 5.07
CA ASP A 329 -7.94 -17.12 4.42
C ASP A 329 -6.96 -16.21 3.65
N ALA A 330 -7.51 -15.34 2.79
CA ALA A 330 -6.74 -14.61 1.80
C ALA A 330 -6.16 -13.27 2.32
N ASP A 331 -4.85 -13.24 2.53
CA ASP A 331 -4.10 -12.00 2.68
C ASP A 331 -4.09 -11.20 1.37
N THR A 332 -4.30 -9.88 1.43
CA THR A 332 -4.27 -9.01 0.25
C THR A 332 -3.49 -7.72 0.48
N ARG A 333 -2.97 -7.13 -0.60
CA ARG A 333 -2.28 -5.82 -0.63
C ARG A 333 -1.09 -5.71 0.36
N PRO A 334 0.05 -6.38 0.11
CA PRO A 334 1.27 -6.11 0.87
C PRO A 334 1.71 -4.65 0.67
N THR A 335 2.22 -4.05 1.73
CA THR A 335 2.77 -2.69 1.74
C THR A 335 3.92 -2.61 2.75
N TRP A 336 4.74 -1.58 2.66
CA TRP A 336 5.86 -1.33 3.58
C TRP A 336 5.80 0.12 4.07
N VAL A 337 6.02 0.33 5.37
CA VAL A 337 6.12 1.67 5.96
C VAL A 337 7.57 2.14 5.90
N ILE A 338 7.79 3.45 5.74
CA ILE A 338 9.11 4.09 5.64
C ILE A 338 9.45 4.74 6.99
N PRO A 339 10.36 4.18 7.81
CA PRO A 339 10.63 4.68 9.16
C PRO A 339 11.70 5.79 9.24
N ASP A 340 12.49 6.05 8.19
CA ASP A 340 13.85 6.58 8.37
C ASP A 340 14.10 8.07 8.01
N ARG A 341 13.07 8.86 7.67
CA ARG A 341 13.24 10.30 7.34
C ARG A 341 13.55 11.24 8.51
N SER A 342 14.19 10.73 9.56
CA SER A 342 15.10 11.49 10.44
C SER A 342 16.11 10.57 11.14
N LEU A 343 17.41 10.90 11.08
CA LEU A 343 18.53 10.16 11.70
C LEU A 343 19.04 10.89 12.96
N PRO A 344 19.54 10.20 14.00
CA PRO A 344 20.93 9.72 14.00
C PRO A 344 21.12 8.31 14.65
N VAL A 345 22.37 7.95 15.04
CA VAL A 345 22.81 6.56 15.31
C VAL A 345 23.22 6.32 16.77
N ASP A 346 22.70 5.25 17.41
CA ASP A 346 23.46 4.40 18.36
C ASP A 346 23.08 2.90 18.24
N THR A 347 23.84 2.02 18.87
CA THR A 347 24.05 0.60 18.62
C THR A 347 23.44 -0.32 19.69
N ARG A 348 23.25 -1.61 19.34
CA ARG A 348 22.57 -2.70 20.10
C ARG A 348 21.03 -2.62 20.02
N GLY A 349 20.25 -3.67 19.70
CA GLY A 349 20.52 -4.84 18.85
C GLY A 349 19.64 -6.09 19.13
N LYS A 350 19.12 -6.76 18.07
CA LYS A 350 18.31 -8.03 18.03
C LYS A 350 16.93 -8.02 18.74
N ARG A 351 15.83 -8.69 18.30
CA ARG A 351 15.28 -9.27 17.03
C ARG A 351 14.06 -10.17 17.39
N VAL A 352 12.97 -10.42 16.64
CA VAL A 352 12.45 -10.29 15.24
C VAL A 352 10.90 -10.06 15.36
N THR A 353 10.08 -9.19 14.76
CA THR A 353 10.15 -8.13 13.71
C THR A 353 9.55 -8.53 12.33
N PHE A 354 8.51 -7.82 11.82
CA PHE A 354 8.28 -7.56 10.37
C PHE A 354 9.48 -6.73 9.82
N TRP A 355 9.32 -5.78 8.89
CA TRP A 355 10.46 -5.25 8.11
C TRP A 355 11.06 -3.90 8.51
N GLY A 356 12.33 -3.93 8.94
CA GLY A 356 13.18 -2.76 9.21
C GLY A 356 14.63 -3.18 9.57
N ARG A 357 15.58 -2.24 9.56
CA ARG A 357 17.03 -2.55 9.76
C ARG A 357 17.35 -2.98 11.19
N LEU A 358 17.62 -4.27 11.38
CA LEU A 358 17.94 -4.85 12.69
C LEU A 358 19.45 -4.92 12.96
N LYS A 359 19.90 -4.21 14.00
CA LYS A 359 21.32 -4.20 14.43
C LYS A 359 21.72 -5.50 15.12
N SER A 360 22.89 -6.02 14.79
CA SER A 360 23.51 -7.14 15.51
C SER A 360 24.07 -6.67 16.87
N LYS A 361 23.78 -7.44 17.93
CA LYS A 361 24.64 -7.44 19.13
C LYS A 361 25.92 -8.22 18.82
N LYS A 362 27.07 -7.63 19.14
CA LYS A 362 28.27 -8.37 19.57
C LYS A 362 27.95 -9.13 20.85
#